data_AF-A0A4R9K980-F1
#
_entry.id   AF-A0A4R9K980-F1
#
_cell.length_a   1.000
_cell.length_b   1.000
_cell.length_c   1.000
_cell.angle_alpha   90.00
_cell.angle_beta   90.00
_cell.angle_gamma   90.00
#
_symmetry.space_group_name_H-M   'P 1'
#
loop_
_entity.id
_entity.type
_entity.pdbx_description
1 polymer ?
#
loop_
_entity_poly.entity_id
_entity_poly.type
_entity_poly.pdbx_seq_one_letter_code
_entity_poly.pdbx_strand_id
1 'polypeptide(L)'
;MLFFLKKLVPLPLGSGILLCFLLFLLSQSGYPQNSPPIYAKVLCLNSVEGCECKLSEKEQNIRVFHGEAVILEEPPSKSELLKIRSSNRSCIYPRSGLKPLAYQHAFRPMQTNLDHSPKPLDRFLSQDDLDRLSELQQLDLGAYYPTFYHLALEDAFPGTEVAAYSPSGKEIGRASATFLEQVRWEGSGVAKDGKKYHFAGDGKYELYDLEWGWGAGYNYQVFPYRTLAISFKDLCEKLGSRISSCNKSKVIGALAFIPKIKEKKIRMQNGKYHDGYFCLNDTGSPLYIRDDRMDIFVGVHGGGSPYQPPELSRNVFLDAGIKPLYPSDWKLYSSEKERYWCPKEKLPRNPFSPSESECKLDYHAQAPEKGMEMKIFFRKDGSLVRCRT
;
A
#
# COMPACT_ATOMS: atom_id res chain seq x y z
N MET A 1 61.93 -21.77 25.19
CA MET A 1 62.80 -21.02 26.11
C MET A 1 62.10 -19.71 26.46
N LEU A 2 61.83 -19.49 27.75
CA LEU A 2 61.37 -18.25 28.43
C LEU A 2 60.00 -17.66 28.02
N PHE A 3 58.91 -17.87 28.79
CA PHE A 3 58.47 -17.16 30.01
C PHE A 3 58.26 -15.64 29.85
N PHE A 4 57.00 -15.20 29.97
CA PHE A 4 56.60 -14.13 30.90
C PHE A 4 55.11 -14.27 31.25
N LEU A 5 54.84 -14.84 32.44
CA LEU A 5 53.57 -14.72 33.15
C LEU A 5 53.41 -13.27 33.62
N LYS A 6 52.27 -12.63 33.30
CA LYS A 6 51.79 -11.49 34.09
C LYS A 6 51.11 -12.02 35.36
N LYS A 7 51.65 -11.60 36.50
CA LYS A 7 51.17 -11.89 37.86
C LYS A 7 49.68 -11.53 38.00
N LEU A 8 48.86 -12.52 38.29
CA LEU A 8 47.57 -12.32 38.97
C LEU A 8 47.86 -12.14 40.46
N VAL A 9 47.46 -10.99 41.00
CA VAL A 9 47.43 -10.72 42.44
C VAL A 9 46.16 -11.39 42.99
N PRO A 10 46.22 -12.24 44.03
CA PRO A 10 45.02 -12.76 44.67
C PRO A 10 44.44 -11.66 45.56
N LEU A 11 43.24 -11.19 45.23
CA LEU A 11 42.43 -10.41 46.18
C LEU A 11 41.88 -11.38 47.24
N PRO A 12 41.85 -10.96 48.52
CA PRO A 12 41.47 -11.83 49.62
C PRO A 12 39.98 -12.14 49.55
N LEU A 13 39.65 -13.40 49.86
CA LEU A 13 38.31 -13.91 50.13
C LEU A 13 37.67 -13.11 51.27
N GLY A 14 36.92 -12.08 50.91
CA GLY A 14 36.09 -11.27 51.81
C GLY A 14 34.62 -11.43 51.44
N SER A 15 33.90 -12.18 52.28
CA SER A 15 32.44 -12.28 52.40
C SER A 15 31.62 -12.52 51.12
N GLY A 16 31.12 -13.76 50.98
CA GLY A 16 30.08 -14.18 50.01
C GLY A 16 28.72 -13.46 50.15
N ILE A 17 28.64 -12.37 50.91
CA ILE A 17 27.45 -11.53 51.05
C ILE A 17 27.45 -10.42 49.98
N LEU A 18 28.61 -9.94 49.54
CA LEU A 18 28.68 -8.87 48.53
C LEU A 18 28.35 -9.38 47.12
N LEU A 19 28.74 -10.63 46.80
CA LEU A 19 28.41 -11.28 45.51
C LEU A 19 26.92 -11.62 45.41
N CYS A 20 26.28 -12.03 46.52
CA CYS A 20 24.84 -12.25 46.58
C CYS A 20 24.04 -10.94 46.47
N PHE A 21 24.54 -9.83 47.03
CA PHE A 21 23.91 -8.51 46.84
C PHE A 21 24.06 -7.99 45.41
N LEU A 22 25.20 -8.21 44.74
CA LEU A 22 25.38 -7.86 43.32
C LEU A 22 24.54 -8.72 42.38
N LEU A 23 24.34 -10.01 42.68
CA LEU A 23 23.44 -10.88 41.93
C LEU A 23 21.95 -10.56 42.17
N PHE A 24 21.58 -10.13 43.38
CA PHE A 24 20.23 -9.64 43.66
C PHE A 24 19.95 -8.28 43.00
N LEU A 25 20.94 -7.37 42.95
CA LEU A 25 20.82 -6.08 42.27
C LEU A 25 20.78 -6.22 40.73
N LEU A 26 21.45 -7.22 40.15
CA LEU A 26 21.36 -7.56 38.72
C LEU A 26 20.06 -8.31 38.36
N SER A 27 19.39 -8.94 39.34
CA SER A 27 18.09 -9.58 39.15
C SER A 27 16.89 -8.62 39.23
N GLN A 28 17.11 -7.37 39.67
CA GLN A 28 16.08 -6.33 39.77
C GLN A 28 16.19 -5.23 38.71
N SER A 29 17.18 -5.28 37.82
CA SER A 29 17.05 -4.63 36.51
C SER A 29 16.10 -5.44 35.65
N GLY A 30 14.81 -5.36 35.98
CA GLY A 30 13.74 -5.65 35.05
C GLY A 30 13.94 -4.72 33.87
N TYR A 31 14.64 -5.20 32.84
CA TYR A 31 14.48 -4.67 31.51
C TYR A 31 12.98 -4.61 31.30
N PRO A 32 12.39 -3.43 30.98
CA PRO A 32 11.01 -3.44 30.56
C PRO A 32 10.94 -4.46 29.43
N GLN A 33 10.11 -5.49 29.61
CA GLN A 33 9.63 -6.27 28.49
C GLN A 33 8.84 -5.29 27.64
N ASN A 34 9.56 -4.51 26.83
CA ASN A 34 8.99 -3.75 25.74
C ASN A 34 8.52 -4.81 24.76
N SER A 35 7.33 -5.34 25.03
CA SER A 35 6.56 -6.08 24.05
C SER A 35 6.59 -5.24 22.78
N PRO A 36 6.90 -5.82 21.62
CA PRO A 36 6.95 -5.07 20.39
C PRO A 36 5.62 -4.32 20.20
N PRO A 37 5.65 -3.07 19.70
CA PRO A 37 4.44 -2.27 19.55
C PRO A 37 3.40 -3.01 18.70
N ILE A 38 2.16 -3.04 19.20
CA ILE A 38 1.04 -3.68 18.52
C ILE A 38 0.41 -2.66 17.58
N TYR A 39 0.87 -2.60 16.34
CA TYR A 39 0.27 -1.77 15.30
C TYR A 39 -1.13 -2.26 14.90
N ALA A 40 -2.08 -1.33 14.81
CA ALA A 40 -3.43 -1.58 14.31
C ALA A 40 -3.91 -0.36 13.53
N LYS A 41 -5.00 -0.50 12.79
CA LYS A 41 -5.85 0.65 12.48
C LYS A 41 -7.08 0.60 13.31
N VAL A 42 -7.81 1.69 13.26
CA VAL A 42 -9.09 1.80 13.92
C VAL A 42 -10.22 2.06 12.94
N LEU A 43 -11.36 1.47 13.26
CA LEU A 43 -12.65 1.80 12.70
C LEU A 43 -13.50 2.39 13.82
N CYS A 44 -14.08 3.56 13.59
CA CYS A 44 -14.97 4.17 14.57
C CYS A 44 -16.38 3.56 14.39
N LEU A 45 -16.92 2.88 15.39
CA LEU A 45 -18.13 2.08 15.22
C LEU A 45 -19.42 2.91 15.17
N ASN A 46 -19.40 4.12 15.75
CA ASN A 46 -20.60 4.94 15.96
C ASN A 46 -20.46 6.37 15.40
N SER A 47 -19.55 6.60 14.46
CA SER A 47 -19.35 7.93 13.87
C SER A 47 -18.81 7.82 12.46
N VAL A 48 -19.40 8.58 11.53
CA VAL A 48 -18.97 8.65 10.13
C VAL A 48 -17.77 9.57 9.91
N GLU A 49 -17.54 10.50 10.84
CA GLU A 49 -16.51 11.54 10.75
C GLU A 49 -15.30 11.26 11.65
N GLY A 50 -15.10 10.01 12.09
CA GLY A 50 -14.09 9.65 13.06
C GLY A 50 -14.56 9.78 14.51
N CYS A 51 -13.75 9.32 15.46
CA CYS A 51 -14.13 9.15 16.85
C CYS A 51 -13.33 10.11 17.74
N GLU A 52 -14.06 10.88 18.53
CA GLU A 52 -13.50 11.84 19.47
C GLU A 52 -12.93 11.14 20.69
N CYS A 53 -11.75 11.60 21.10
CA CYS A 53 -11.06 11.22 22.30
C CYS A 53 -11.34 12.26 23.37
N LYS A 54 -12.08 11.87 24.41
CA LYS A 54 -12.28 12.69 25.60
C LYS A 54 -11.12 12.42 26.57
N LEU A 55 -10.02 13.14 26.42
CA LEU A 55 -9.09 13.31 27.53
C LEU A 55 -9.65 14.41 28.44
N SER A 56 -9.43 14.26 29.75
CA SER A 56 -9.97 15.11 30.83
C SER A 56 -10.10 16.58 30.47
N GLU A 57 -11.15 17.22 31.00
CA GLU A 57 -11.70 18.59 30.91
C GLU A 57 -10.89 19.80 30.35
N LYS A 58 -9.59 19.69 30.06
CA LYS A 58 -8.72 20.81 29.67
C LYS A 58 -7.92 20.66 28.36
N GLU A 59 -8.04 19.56 27.61
CA GLU A 59 -7.26 19.43 26.36
C GLU A 59 -8.14 19.17 25.14
N GLN A 60 -7.68 19.71 24.00
CA GLN A 60 -8.35 19.74 22.70
C GLN A 60 -8.99 18.39 22.34
N ASN A 61 -10.20 18.42 21.76
CA ASN A 61 -10.85 17.23 21.21
C ASN A 61 -9.95 16.61 20.13
N ILE A 62 -9.21 15.56 20.49
CA ILE A 62 -8.42 14.78 19.54
C ILE A 62 -9.38 13.87 18.82
N ARG A 63 -9.41 13.91 17.49
CA ARG A 63 -10.25 13.05 16.65
C ARG A 63 -9.37 12.12 15.86
N VAL A 64 -9.65 10.83 15.95
CA VAL A 64 -9.00 9.80 15.14
C VAL A 64 -9.96 9.39 14.02
N PHE A 65 -9.44 9.34 12.80
CA PHE A 65 -10.25 9.02 11.63
C PHE A 65 -10.23 7.52 11.31
N HIS A 66 -11.23 7.09 10.57
CA HIS A 66 -11.30 5.72 10.08
C HIS A 66 -10.07 5.37 9.26
N GLY A 67 -9.51 4.21 9.57
CA GLY A 67 -8.36 3.69 8.87
C GLY A 67 -7.05 4.45 9.14
N GLU A 68 -7.01 5.25 10.20
CA GLU A 68 -5.78 5.85 10.73
C GLU A 68 -4.93 4.77 11.43
N ALA A 69 -3.62 4.78 11.16
CA ALA A 69 -2.67 3.86 11.76
C ALA A 69 -2.36 4.27 13.20
N VAL A 70 -2.43 3.32 14.13
CA VAL A 70 -2.23 3.53 15.56
C VAL A 70 -1.36 2.43 16.15
N ILE A 71 -0.83 2.70 17.35
CA ILE A 71 -0.20 1.70 18.20
C ILE A 71 -1.16 1.41 19.34
N LEU A 72 -1.54 0.15 19.52
CA LEU A 72 -2.24 -0.32 20.71
C LEU A 72 -1.20 -0.39 21.84
N GLU A 73 -1.41 0.42 22.88
CA GLU A 73 -0.50 0.43 24.04
C GLU A 73 -0.69 -0.80 24.93
N GLU A 74 -1.84 -1.45 24.81
CA GLU A 74 -2.17 -2.68 25.53
C GLU A 74 -2.79 -3.69 24.54
N PRO A 75 -2.53 -5.01 24.71
CA PRO A 75 -3.24 -6.03 23.95
C PRO A 75 -4.75 -5.88 24.14
N PRO A 76 -5.59 -6.21 23.13
CA PRO A 76 -7.04 -6.14 23.25
C PRO A 76 -7.64 -7.24 24.16
N SER A 77 -7.00 -7.54 25.29
CA SER A 77 -7.45 -8.49 26.31
C SER A 77 -8.56 -7.87 27.17
N LYS A 78 -9.81 -8.37 27.02
CA LYS A 78 -11.01 -8.20 27.88
C LYS A 78 -11.32 -6.84 28.57
N SER A 79 -10.57 -5.77 28.30
CA SER A 79 -10.81 -4.44 28.84
C SER A 79 -11.94 -3.77 28.04
N GLU A 80 -12.80 -3.05 28.76
CA GLU A 80 -13.84 -2.19 28.17
C GLU A 80 -13.25 -0.96 27.49
N LEU A 81 -11.98 -0.65 27.74
CA LEU A 81 -11.26 0.49 27.20
C LEU A 81 -10.11 0.04 26.31
N LEU A 82 -9.88 0.79 25.23
CA LEU A 82 -8.77 0.63 24.31
C LEU A 82 -7.91 1.89 24.37
N LYS A 83 -6.64 1.72 24.75
CA LYS A 83 -5.64 2.80 24.73
C LYS A 83 -4.83 2.71 23.44
N ILE A 84 -4.92 3.76 22.63
CA ILE A 84 -4.25 3.84 21.34
C ILE A 84 -3.35 5.07 21.29
N ARG A 85 -2.28 4.99 20.51
CA ARG A 85 -1.39 6.12 20.21
C ARG A 85 -1.37 6.36 18.70
N SER A 86 -1.73 7.57 18.29
CA SER A 86 -1.54 8.07 16.92
C SER A 86 -0.46 9.13 16.93
N SER A 87 0.61 8.92 16.18
CA SER A 87 1.79 9.80 16.19
C SER A 87 2.30 10.04 17.62
N ASN A 88 2.19 11.28 18.13
CA ASN A 88 2.62 11.66 19.49
C ASN A 88 1.45 11.85 20.46
N ARG A 89 0.23 11.41 20.10
CA ARG A 89 -0.99 11.60 20.88
C ARG A 89 -1.53 10.25 21.33
N SER A 90 -1.73 10.07 22.63
CA SER A 90 -2.35 8.86 23.19
C SER A 90 -3.78 9.16 23.60
N CYS A 91 -4.69 8.22 23.37
CA CYS A 91 -6.12 8.39 23.56
C CYS A 91 -6.77 7.09 24.07
N ILE A 92 -7.81 7.24 24.87
CA ILE A 92 -8.58 6.12 25.42
C ILE A 92 -9.98 6.14 24.83
N TYR A 93 -10.40 5.01 24.29
CA TYR A 93 -11.72 4.82 23.69
C TYR A 93 -12.46 3.67 24.36
N PRO A 94 -13.79 3.76 24.51
CA PRO A 94 -14.58 2.58 24.84
C PRO A 94 -14.50 1.57 23.68
N ARG A 95 -14.41 0.28 24.01
CA ARG A 95 -14.35 -0.82 23.03
C ARG A 95 -15.58 -0.87 22.11
N SER A 96 -16.72 -0.37 22.59
CA SER A 96 -17.95 -0.20 21.80
C SER A 96 -17.87 0.94 20.78
N GLY A 97 -16.90 1.86 20.90
CA GLY A 97 -16.71 3.00 20.00
C GLY A 97 -15.61 2.81 18.96
N LEU A 98 -14.73 1.84 19.15
CA LEU A 98 -13.50 1.69 18.36
C LEU A 98 -13.17 0.21 18.13
N LYS A 99 -13.07 -0.22 16.87
CA LYS A 99 -12.63 -1.57 16.49
C LYS A 99 -11.20 -1.51 15.95
N PRO A 100 -10.22 -2.14 16.61
CA PRO A 100 -8.89 -2.30 16.04
C PRO A 100 -8.90 -3.37 14.94
N LEU A 101 -8.26 -3.08 13.82
CA LEU A 101 -7.99 -4.03 12.73
C LEU A 101 -6.54 -4.48 12.85
N ALA A 102 -6.34 -5.77 13.14
CA ALA A 102 -5.03 -6.34 13.45
C ALA A 102 -4.16 -6.55 12.19
N TYR A 103 -2.85 -6.49 12.38
CA TYR A 103 -1.83 -6.78 11.36
C TYR A 103 -0.81 -7.78 11.88
N GLN A 104 -0.11 -8.45 10.97
CA GLN A 104 1.01 -9.31 11.34
C GLN A 104 2.26 -8.47 11.64
N HIS A 105 2.56 -8.28 12.93
CA HIS A 105 3.67 -7.45 13.42
C HIS A 105 5.07 -7.87 12.92
N ALA A 106 5.25 -9.14 12.54
CA ALA A 106 6.56 -9.69 12.17
C ALA A 106 6.88 -9.58 10.68
N PHE A 107 5.89 -9.29 9.82
CA PHE A 107 6.15 -9.25 8.39
C PHE A 107 6.85 -7.93 8.01
N ARG A 108 8.06 -8.02 7.46
CA ARG A 108 8.77 -6.88 6.91
C ARG A 108 8.69 -6.91 5.38
N PRO A 109 8.10 -5.86 4.76
CA PRO A 109 8.15 -5.69 3.31
C PRO A 109 9.57 -5.82 2.76
N MET A 110 9.70 -6.21 1.50
CA MET A 110 10.97 -6.18 0.75
C MET A 110 12.06 -7.15 1.25
N GLN A 111 11.80 -7.95 2.29
CA GLN A 111 12.68 -9.06 2.67
C GLN A 111 12.36 -10.31 1.84
N THR A 112 12.54 -10.18 0.53
CA THR A 112 12.35 -11.25 -0.45
C THR A 112 13.52 -11.28 -1.43
N ASN A 113 13.76 -12.44 -2.03
CA ASN A 113 14.77 -12.61 -3.08
C ASN A 113 14.25 -12.25 -4.47
N LEU A 114 12.98 -11.83 -4.60
CA LEU A 114 12.40 -11.42 -5.86
C LEU A 114 12.93 -10.03 -6.29
N ASP A 115 13.17 -9.84 -7.58
CA ASP A 115 13.63 -8.55 -8.15
C ASP A 115 12.44 -7.62 -8.41
N HIS A 116 12.28 -6.61 -7.57
CA HIS A 116 11.24 -5.59 -7.72
C HIS A 116 11.68 -4.44 -8.64
N SER A 117 12.85 -4.51 -9.28
CA SER A 117 13.27 -3.43 -10.17
C SER A 117 12.37 -3.36 -11.42
N PRO A 118 12.02 -2.14 -11.87
CA PRO A 118 11.25 -1.97 -13.09
C PRO A 118 12.09 -2.48 -14.25
N LYS A 119 11.47 -3.28 -15.12
CA LYS A 119 12.10 -3.67 -16.37
C LYS A 119 12.40 -2.39 -17.19
N PRO A 120 13.46 -2.37 -18.02
CA PRO A 120 13.77 -1.24 -18.89
C PRO A 120 12.63 -0.94 -19.87
N LEU A 121 12.50 0.31 -20.31
CA LEU A 121 11.40 0.74 -21.18
C LEU A 121 11.39 0.03 -22.54
N ASP A 122 12.55 -0.38 -23.02
CA ASP A 122 12.74 -1.12 -24.28
C ASP A 122 12.04 -2.50 -24.32
N ARG A 123 11.77 -3.09 -23.15
CA ARG A 123 10.95 -4.30 -23.02
C ARG A 123 9.49 -4.04 -23.40
N PHE A 124 9.00 -2.82 -23.18
CA PHE A 124 7.59 -2.49 -23.33
C PHE A 124 7.27 -1.77 -24.64
N LEU A 125 8.23 -1.11 -25.27
CA LEU A 125 7.98 -0.31 -26.47
C LEU A 125 8.64 -0.90 -27.71
N SER A 126 8.14 -0.50 -28.88
CA SER A 126 8.85 -0.76 -30.13
C SER A 126 10.07 0.16 -30.25
N GLN A 127 11.07 -0.26 -31.03
CA GLN A 127 12.24 0.55 -31.26
C GLN A 127 11.86 1.90 -31.90
N ASP A 128 10.92 1.90 -32.86
CA ASP A 128 10.40 3.13 -33.46
C ASP A 128 9.73 4.04 -32.43
N ASP A 129 8.90 3.49 -31.54
CA ASP A 129 8.26 4.29 -30.48
C ASP A 129 9.31 4.88 -29.50
N LEU A 130 10.35 4.11 -29.14
CA LEU A 130 11.42 4.54 -28.24
C LEU A 130 12.24 5.68 -28.85
N ASP A 131 12.71 5.50 -30.07
CA ASP A 131 13.59 6.45 -30.76
C ASP A 131 12.87 7.79 -30.99
N ARG A 132 11.54 7.75 -31.06
CA ARG A 132 10.69 8.91 -31.38
C ARG A 132 9.89 9.41 -30.18
N LEU A 133 10.16 8.95 -28.96
CA LEU A 133 9.44 9.34 -27.74
C LEU A 133 9.29 10.87 -27.59
N SER A 134 10.33 11.63 -27.95
CA SER A 134 10.33 13.10 -27.89
C SER A 134 9.49 13.78 -28.98
N GLU A 135 9.15 13.08 -30.05
CA GLU A 135 8.35 13.57 -31.18
C GLU A 135 6.86 13.23 -31.06
N LEU A 136 6.50 12.33 -30.15
CA LEU A 136 5.13 11.87 -29.96
C LEU A 136 4.24 13.00 -29.43
N GLN A 137 2.99 13.03 -29.90
CA GLN A 137 2.02 13.97 -29.39
C GLN A 137 1.65 13.58 -27.96
N GLN A 138 1.82 14.51 -27.02
CA GLN A 138 1.48 14.31 -25.62
C GLN A 138 0.08 14.86 -25.34
N LEU A 139 -0.68 14.14 -24.53
CA LEU A 139 -1.90 14.64 -23.90
C LEU A 139 -1.73 14.58 -22.39
N ASP A 140 -1.92 15.72 -21.74
CA ASP A 140 -2.02 15.79 -20.28
C ASP A 140 -3.42 15.35 -19.85
N LEU A 141 -3.48 14.35 -18.96
CA LEU A 141 -4.71 13.81 -18.37
C LEU A 141 -5.06 14.50 -17.04
N GLY A 142 -4.25 15.46 -16.59
CA GLY A 142 -4.36 16.11 -15.30
C GLY A 142 -3.79 15.27 -14.17
N ALA A 143 -4.16 15.65 -12.94
CA ALA A 143 -3.68 14.96 -11.74
C ALA A 143 -4.35 13.58 -11.59
N TYR A 144 -3.52 12.59 -11.27
CA TYR A 144 -3.92 11.31 -10.71
C TYR A 144 -3.38 11.16 -9.31
N TYR A 145 -4.15 10.51 -8.44
CA TYR A 145 -3.79 10.34 -7.04
C TYR A 145 -3.35 8.90 -6.77
N PRO A 146 -2.09 8.67 -6.36
CA PRO A 146 -1.53 7.33 -6.24
C PRO A 146 -2.00 6.62 -4.98
N THR A 147 -2.28 5.33 -5.11
CA THR A 147 -2.12 4.32 -4.05
C THR A 147 -1.09 3.27 -4.51
N PHE A 148 -0.81 2.30 -3.65
CA PHE A 148 0.05 1.16 -3.99
C PHE A 148 -0.68 -0.16 -3.75
N TYR A 149 -0.46 -1.11 -4.65
CA TYR A 149 -0.93 -2.50 -4.51
C TYR A 149 0.19 -3.49 -4.81
N HIS A 150 0.00 -4.72 -4.33
CA HIS A 150 1.05 -5.74 -4.32
C HIS A 150 0.46 -7.14 -4.36
N LEU A 151 1.25 -8.15 -4.73
CA LEU A 151 0.83 -9.54 -4.57
C LEU A 151 0.75 -9.89 -3.07
N ALA A 152 -0.36 -10.49 -2.66
CA ALA A 152 -0.46 -11.09 -1.34
C ALA A 152 0.57 -12.23 -1.21
N LEU A 153 1.20 -12.36 -0.04
CA LEU A 153 2.09 -13.47 0.27
C LEU A 153 1.50 -14.27 1.43
N GLU A 154 1.37 -15.57 1.28
CA GLU A 154 0.78 -16.39 2.35
C GLU A 154 1.61 -16.39 3.64
N ASP A 155 2.93 -16.21 3.54
CA ASP A 155 3.79 -16.00 4.72
C ASP A 155 3.39 -14.78 5.57
N ALA A 156 2.81 -13.77 4.93
CA ALA A 156 2.28 -12.59 5.59
C ALA A 156 0.86 -12.76 6.15
N PHE A 157 0.19 -13.86 5.81
CA PHE A 157 -1.20 -14.15 6.18
C PHE A 157 -1.39 -15.64 6.50
N PRO A 158 -0.76 -16.16 7.58
CA PRO A 158 -0.98 -17.51 8.06
C PRO A 158 -2.38 -17.63 8.65
N GLY A 159 -2.89 -18.86 8.65
CA GLY A 159 -4.24 -19.15 9.09
C GLY A 159 -4.61 -20.59 8.78
N THR A 160 -5.86 -20.95 9.06
CA THR A 160 -6.38 -22.27 8.75
C THR A 160 -6.37 -22.51 7.25
N GLU A 161 -5.79 -23.62 6.82
CA GLU A 161 -5.79 -24.01 5.40
C GLU A 161 -7.20 -24.41 4.95
N VAL A 162 -7.65 -23.78 3.86
CA VAL A 162 -8.93 -24.06 3.21
C VAL A 162 -8.70 -24.38 1.74
N ALA A 163 -9.64 -25.12 1.14
CA ALA A 163 -9.59 -25.42 -0.28
C ALA A 163 -9.88 -24.16 -1.12
N ALA A 164 -9.07 -23.95 -2.15
CA ALA A 164 -9.29 -22.95 -3.19
C ALA A 164 -9.91 -23.64 -4.42
N TYR A 165 -11.00 -23.07 -4.93
CA TYR A 165 -11.77 -23.66 -6.03
C TYR A 165 -11.68 -22.81 -7.29
N SER A 166 -11.58 -23.47 -8.44
CA SER A 166 -11.70 -22.86 -9.76
C SER A 166 -13.11 -22.32 -10.02
N PRO A 167 -13.30 -21.48 -11.05
CA PRO A 167 -14.63 -21.10 -11.53
C PRO A 167 -15.51 -22.31 -11.88
N SER A 168 -14.92 -23.42 -12.34
CA SER A 168 -15.61 -24.69 -12.61
C SER A 168 -15.92 -25.53 -11.36
N GLY A 169 -15.55 -25.07 -10.16
CA GLY A 169 -15.79 -25.77 -8.89
C GLY A 169 -14.77 -26.86 -8.56
N LYS A 170 -13.70 -27.01 -9.34
CA LYS A 170 -12.61 -27.95 -9.07
C LYS A 170 -11.68 -27.40 -7.98
N GLU A 171 -11.29 -28.23 -7.01
CA GLU A 171 -10.21 -27.87 -6.08
C GLU A 171 -8.88 -27.75 -6.85
N ILE A 172 -8.24 -26.58 -6.78
CA ILE A 172 -6.98 -26.27 -7.47
C ILE A 172 -5.80 -26.15 -6.49
N GLY A 173 -6.08 -26.19 -5.19
CA GLY A 173 -5.08 -26.25 -4.14
C GLY A 173 -5.67 -25.85 -2.80
N ARG A 174 -4.81 -25.74 -1.79
CA ARG A 174 -5.17 -25.35 -0.43
C ARG A 174 -4.21 -24.27 0.03
N ALA A 175 -4.72 -23.26 0.72
CA ALA A 175 -3.94 -22.17 1.27
C ALA A 175 -4.68 -21.59 2.49
N SER A 176 -3.99 -20.79 3.27
CA SER A 176 -4.55 -20.06 4.40
C SER A 176 -5.77 -19.24 4.02
N ALA A 177 -6.84 -19.34 4.80
CA ALA A 177 -8.06 -18.56 4.60
C ALA A 177 -7.82 -17.04 4.64
N THR A 178 -6.92 -16.58 5.51
CA THR A 178 -6.56 -15.17 5.61
C THR A 178 -5.76 -14.72 4.39
N PHE A 179 -4.87 -15.56 3.86
CA PHE A 179 -4.19 -15.30 2.59
C PHE A 179 -5.16 -15.19 1.42
N LEU A 180 -6.08 -16.14 1.28
CA LEU A 180 -7.07 -16.12 0.20
C LEU A 180 -7.99 -14.89 0.28
N GLU A 181 -8.29 -14.39 1.48
CA GLU A 181 -8.97 -13.10 1.64
C GLU A 181 -8.14 -11.95 1.08
N GLN A 182 -6.82 -11.92 1.31
CA GLN A 182 -5.93 -10.90 0.75
C GLN A 182 -5.78 -11.01 -0.76
N VAL A 183 -5.79 -12.23 -1.33
CA VAL A 183 -5.83 -12.44 -2.78
C VAL A 183 -7.08 -11.80 -3.39
N ARG A 184 -8.23 -11.80 -2.70
CA ARG A 184 -9.45 -11.11 -3.17
C ARG A 184 -9.28 -9.59 -3.20
N TRP A 185 -8.54 -9.04 -2.24
CA TRP A 185 -8.30 -7.60 -2.14
C TRP A 185 -7.27 -7.11 -3.16
N GLU A 186 -6.16 -7.82 -3.26
CA GLU A 186 -5.02 -7.47 -4.11
C GLU A 186 -5.16 -7.99 -5.55
N GLY A 187 -6.13 -8.86 -5.81
CA GLY A 187 -6.38 -9.53 -7.09
C GLY A 187 -5.47 -10.74 -7.35
N SER A 188 -4.26 -10.78 -6.78
CA SER A 188 -3.32 -11.89 -6.96
C SER A 188 -2.45 -12.13 -5.73
N GLY A 189 -1.95 -13.35 -5.55
CA GLY A 189 -0.98 -13.68 -4.49
C GLY A 189 -0.20 -14.96 -4.73
N VAL A 190 0.82 -15.18 -3.90
CA VAL A 190 1.72 -16.33 -3.93
C VAL A 190 1.62 -17.09 -2.60
N ALA A 191 1.25 -18.36 -2.69
CA ALA A 191 1.17 -19.28 -1.57
C ALA A 191 2.55 -19.79 -1.15
N LYS A 192 2.64 -20.38 0.04
CA LYS A 192 3.87 -20.94 0.62
C LYS A 192 4.47 -22.06 -0.21
N ASP A 193 3.62 -22.81 -0.90
CA ASP A 193 4.01 -23.88 -1.82
C ASP A 193 4.46 -23.35 -3.20
N GLY A 194 4.49 -22.03 -3.38
CA GLY A 194 4.88 -21.36 -4.62
C GLY A 194 3.73 -21.24 -5.64
N LYS A 195 2.56 -21.82 -5.39
CA LYS A 195 1.40 -21.65 -6.28
C LYS A 195 0.96 -20.20 -6.28
N LYS A 196 0.67 -19.69 -7.47
CA LYS A 196 0.20 -18.32 -7.62
C LYS A 196 -1.29 -18.31 -7.94
N TYR A 197 -2.05 -17.59 -7.12
CA TYR A 197 -3.50 -17.51 -7.16
C TYR A 197 -3.96 -16.16 -7.68
N HIS A 198 -4.85 -16.16 -8.67
CA HIS A 198 -5.58 -14.98 -9.14
C HIS A 198 -7.04 -15.08 -8.70
N PHE A 199 -7.63 -13.99 -8.21
CA PHE A 199 -9.03 -13.95 -7.85
C PHE A 199 -9.93 -13.84 -9.09
N ALA A 200 -10.77 -14.84 -9.31
CA ALA A 200 -11.63 -14.95 -10.51
C ALA A 200 -13.08 -14.51 -10.27
N GLY A 201 -13.39 -13.90 -9.12
CA GLY A 201 -14.76 -13.53 -8.72
C GLY A 201 -15.46 -14.58 -7.87
N ASP A 202 -16.50 -14.20 -7.14
CA ASP A 202 -17.40 -15.10 -6.37
C ASP A 202 -16.71 -16.12 -5.45
N GLY A 203 -15.58 -15.70 -4.85
CA GLY A 203 -14.78 -16.57 -3.99
C GLY A 203 -14.03 -17.70 -4.74
N LYS A 204 -13.92 -17.60 -6.06
CA LYS A 204 -13.19 -18.52 -6.94
C LYS A 204 -11.82 -17.97 -7.34
N TYR A 205 -10.93 -18.87 -7.73
CA TYR A 205 -9.55 -18.54 -8.04
C TYR A 205 -9.04 -19.30 -9.26
N GLU A 206 -8.01 -18.78 -9.90
CA GLU A 206 -7.26 -19.46 -10.95
C GLU A 206 -5.78 -19.55 -10.58
N LEU A 207 -5.10 -20.59 -11.07
CA LEU A 207 -3.65 -20.66 -10.97
C LEU A 207 -3.01 -20.00 -12.18
N TYR A 208 -1.84 -19.39 -11.97
CA TYR A 208 -1.08 -18.79 -13.07
C TYR A 208 0.41 -19.03 -13.01
N ASP A 209 1.03 -18.97 -14.20
CA ASP A 209 2.47 -19.14 -14.41
C ASP A 209 3.10 -17.90 -15.08
N LEU A 210 2.77 -16.73 -14.55
CA LEU A 210 3.38 -15.45 -14.91
C LEU A 210 4.45 -15.10 -13.87
N GLU A 211 5.45 -14.29 -14.22
CA GLU A 211 6.52 -13.88 -13.29
C GLU A 211 5.91 -13.16 -12.07
N TRP A 212 5.00 -12.21 -12.30
CA TRP A 212 4.36 -11.43 -11.24
C TRP A 212 2.87 -11.74 -11.07
N GLY A 213 2.00 -11.30 -11.97
CA GLY A 213 0.55 -11.49 -11.83
C GLY A 213 -0.22 -11.04 -13.06
N TRP A 214 -1.54 -11.23 -13.02
CA TRP A 214 -2.45 -10.84 -14.10
C TRP A 214 -2.91 -9.40 -13.93
N GLY A 215 -2.72 -8.59 -14.97
CA GLY A 215 -3.50 -7.38 -15.16
C GLY A 215 -4.86 -7.73 -15.73
N ALA A 216 -5.81 -6.81 -15.63
CA ALA A 216 -7.21 -6.99 -16.02
C ALA A 216 -7.50 -7.36 -17.50
N GLY A 217 -6.50 -7.61 -18.34
CA GLY A 217 -6.63 -7.71 -19.78
C GLY A 217 -6.34 -9.06 -20.43
N TYR A 218 -6.34 -10.18 -19.69
CA TYR A 218 -5.94 -11.53 -20.14
C TYR A 218 -4.88 -11.49 -21.27
N ASN A 219 -3.59 -11.38 -20.89
CA ASN A 219 -2.35 -11.28 -21.71
C ASN A 219 -1.43 -10.18 -21.18
N TYR A 220 -1.97 -9.21 -20.43
CA TYR A 220 -1.16 -8.19 -19.80
C TYR A 220 -0.65 -8.67 -18.44
N GLN A 221 0.66 -8.81 -18.32
CA GLN A 221 1.30 -9.06 -17.04
C GLN A 221 1.52 -7.73 -16.29
N VAL A 222 1.40 -7.76 -14.96
CA VAL A 222 1.81 -6.64 -14.11
C VAL A 222 3.32 -6.67 -13.83
N PHE A 223 3.97 -5.51 -13.75
CA PHE A 223 5.41 -5.40 -13.48
C PHE A 223 5.68 -4.33 -12.42
N PRO A 224 6.51 -4.63 -11.40
CA PRO A 224 6.79 -3.70 -10.32
C PRO A 224 7.27 -2.34 -10.84
N TYR A 225 6.67 -1.28 -10.32
CA TYR A 225 6.90 0.11 -10.69
C TYR A 225 6.69 0.43 -12.18
N ARG A 226 6.05 -0.47 -12.95
CA ARG A 226 5.72 -0.25 -14.37
C ARG A 226 4.24 -0.31 -14.64
N THR A 227 3.45 -0.96 -13.79
CA THR A 227 2.01 -1.08 -14.02
C THR A 227 1.23 -0.09 -13.16
N LEU A 228 0.26 0.57 -13.82
CA LEU A 228 -0.78 1.34 -13.15
C LEU A 228 -2.13 0.65 -13.35
N ALA A 229 -2.85 0.44 -12.25
CA ALA A 229 -4.26 0.14 -12.26
C ALA A 229 -5.06 1.45 -12.25
N ILE A 230 -5.93 1.64 -13.25
CA ILE A 230 -6.72 2.87 -13.41
C ILE A 230 -8.16 2.56 -13.82
N SER A 231 -9.06 3.55 -13.74
CA SER A 231 -10.39 3.47 -14.36
C SER A 231 -10.30 3.69 -15.86
N PHE A 232 -10.47 2.64 -16.68
CA PHE A 232 -10.49 2.80 -18.14
C PHE A 232 -11.69 3.61 -18.65
N LYS A 233 -12.78 3.65 -17.86
CA LYS A 233 -13.92 4.53 -18.13
C LYS A 233 -13.50 6.00 -18.04
N ASP A 234 -12.83 6.38 -16.95
CA ASP A 234 -12.35 7.75 -16.74
C ASP A 234 -11.27 8.13 -17.77
N LEU A 235 -10.35 7.21 -18.08
CA LEU A 235 -9.39 7.43 -19.16
C LEU A 235 -10.12 7.75 -20.48
N CYS A 236 -11.14 6.98 -20.84
CA CYS A 236 -11.94 7.27 -22.03
C CYS A 236 -12.64 8.64 -21.98
N GLU A 237 -13.16 9.05 -20.83
CA GLU A 237 -13.75 10.38 -20.65
C GLU A 237 -12.72 11.50 -20.88
N LYS A 238 -11.51 11.37 -20.31
CA LYS A 238 -10.41 12.34 -20.49
C LYS A 238 -9.85 12.36 -21.91
N LEU A 239 -9.88 11.22 -22.60
CA LEU A 239 -9.50 11.10 -24.01
C LEU A 239 -10.50 11.79 -24.95
N GLY A 240 -11.77 11.87 -24.56
CA GLY A 240 -12.83 12.50 -25.33
C GLY A 240 -12.93 11.94 -26.76
N SER A 241 -13.05 12.82 -27.74
CA SER A 241 -13.18 12.44 -29.15
C SER A 241 -11.89 11.97 -29.83
N ARG A 242 -10.73 11.99 -29.14
CA ARG A 242 -9.46 11.53 -29.71
C ARG A 242 -9.46 10.05 -30.05
N ILE A 243 -10.27 9.25 -29.35
CA ILE A 243 -10.48 7.84 -29.65
C ILE A 243 -11.97 7.61 -29.84
N SER A 244 -12.37 7.46 -31.11
CA SER A 244 -13.76 7.16 -31.46
C SER A 244 -14.24 5.87 -30.79
N SER A 245 -15.44 5.90 -30.20
CA SER A 245 -16.05 4.79 -29.44
C SER A 245 -15.07 4.16 -28.45
N CYS A 246 -14.47 5.00 -27.59
CA CYS A 246 -13.48 4.57 -26.62
C CYS A 246 -14.02 3.51 -25.66
N ASN A 247 -13.22 2.48 -25.41
CA ASN A 247 -13.51 1.42 -24.45
C ASN A 247 -12.20 0.82 -23.92
N LYS A 248 -12.30 -0.06 -22.91
CA LYS A 248 -11.15 -0.74 -22.28
C LYS A 248 -10.20 -1.38 -23.30
N SER A 249 -10.69 -2.13 -24.29
CA SER A 249 -9.80 -2.84 -25.23
C SER A 249 -8.99 -1.91 -26.14
N LYS A 250 -9.49 -0.70 -26.39
CA LYS A 250 -8.77 0.34 -27.15
C LYS A 250 -7.70 1.08 -26.35
N VAL A 251 -7.83 1.17 -25.02
CA VAL A 251 -6.97 2.02 -24.18
C VAL A 251 -6.08 1.27 -23.20
N ILE A 252 -6.42 0.03 -22.83
CA ILE A 252 -5.53 -0.83 -22.04
C ILE A 252 -4.18 -0.95 -22.73
N GLY A 253 -3.07 -0.97 -22.01
CA GLY A 253 -1.76 -0.95 -22.65
C GLY A 253 -1.19 0.44 -22.84
N ALA A 254 -1.96 1.52 -22.73
CA ALA A 254 -1.45 2.86 -23.04
C ALA A 254 -0.19 3.20 -22.22
N LEU A 255 0.80 3.80 -22.89
CA LEU A 255 2.00 4.32 -22.27
C LEU A 255 1.64 5.62 -21.53
N ALA A 256 1.96 5.66 -20.24
CA ALA A 256 1.83 6.83 -19.38
C ALA A 256 3.22 7.36 -18.97
N PHE A 257 3.30 8.66 -18.71
CA PHE A 257 4.47 9.32 -18.15
C PHE A 257 4.06 10.22 -16.99
N ILE A 258 4.75 10.07 -15.86
CA ILE A 258 4.53 10.86 -14.65
C ILE A 258 5.82 11.65 -14.37
N PRO A 259 5.88 12.94 -14.72
CA PRO A 259 7.10 13.76 -14.58
C PRO A 259 7.67 13.75 -13.15
N LYS A 260 6.80 13.87 -12.15
CA LYS A 260 7.15 13.87 -10.72
C LYS A 260 7.98 12.64 -10.30
N ILE A 261 7.74 11.48 -10.90
CA ILE A 261 8.52 10.25 -10.63
C ILE A 261 9.94 10.38 -11.19
N LYS A 262 10.09 10.86 -12.43
CA LYS A 262 11.41 11.06 -13.07
C LYS A 262 12.23 12.12 -12.33
N GLU A 263 11.59 13.24 -11.96
CA GLU A 263 12.23 14.36 -11.27
C GLU A 263 12.77 14.00 -9.90
N LYS A 264 12.12 13.05 -9.20
CA LYS A 264 12.57 12.54 -7.91
C LYS A 264 13.87 11.74 -7.97
N LYS A 265 14.35 11.36 -9.17
CA LYS A 265 15.58 10.56 -9.36
C LYS A 265 15.57 9.34 -8.43
N ILE A 266 14.48 8.59 -8.46
CA ILE A 266 14.27 7.43 -7.59
C ILE A 266 15.21 6.31 -8.03
N ARG A 267 16.14 5.91 -7.16
CA ARG A 267 17.11 4.84 -7.46
C ARG A 267 16.50 3.47 -7.18
N MET A 268 16.46 2.61 -8.20
CA MET A 268 15.89 1.27 -8.13
C MET A 268 16.90 0.24 -7.61
N GLN A 269 16.44 -0.97 -7.31
CA GLN A 269 17.27 -2.06 -6.77
C GLN A 269 18.47 -2.42 -7.68
N ASN A 270 18.30 -2.31 -9.00
CA ASN A 270 19.37 -2.51 -9.98
C ASN A 270 20.34 -1.32 -10.11
N GLY A 271 20.20 -0.30 -9.26
CA GLY A 271 21.06 0.89 -9.21
C GLY A 271 20.71 1.99 -10.20
N LYS A 272 19.82 1.75 -11.17
CA LYS A 272 19.38 2.74 -12.17
C LYS A 272 18.27 3.65 -11.61
N TYR A 273 18.07 4.80 -12.22
CA TYR A 273 16.96 5.69 -11.88
C TYR A 273 15.67 5.31 -12.60
N HIS A 274 14.52 5.47 -11.94
CA HIS A 274 13.22 5.34 -12.57
C HIS A 274 13.03 6.45 -13.63
N ASP A 275 12.62 6.07 -14.84
CA ASP A 275 12.50 6.98 -15.99
C ASP A 275 11.16 7.75 -16.05
N GLY A 276 10.19 7.35 -15.22
CA GLY A 276 8.88 7.98 -15.07
C GLY A 276 7.79 7.39 -15.97
N TYR A 277 8.10 6.35 -16.75
CA TYR A 277 7.16 5.71 -17.66
C TYR A 277 6.45 4.51 -17.04
N PHE A 278 5.17 4.35 -17.37
CA PHE A 278 4.30 3.28 -16.88
C PHE A 278 3.38 2.77 -17.99
N CYS A 279 2.80 1.60 -17.77
CA CYS A 279 1.84 0.95 -18.64
C CYS A 279 0.49 0.84 -17.92
N LEU A 280 -0.57 1.34 -18.56
CA LEU A 280 -1.95 1.29 -18.06
C LEU A 280 -2.57 -0.09 -18.37
N ASN A 281 -2.05 -1.12 -17.71
CA ASN A 281 -2.30 -2.54 -18.04
C ASN A 281 -3.28 -3.22 -17.07
N ASP A 282 -3.73 -2.51 -16.05
CA ASP A 282 -4.54 -3.09 -14.99
C ASP A 282 -5.71 -2.19 -14.60
N THR A 283 -6.65 -2.74 -13.85
CA THR A 283 -7.79 -2.01 -13.28
C THR A 283 -8.25 -2.69 -12.00
N GLY A 284 -8.95 -1.95 -11.16
CA GLY A 284 -9.54 -2.50 -9.93
C GLY A 284 -11.06 -2.35 -9.93
N SER A 285 -11.68 -2.80 -8.84
CA SER A 285 -13.09 -2.52 -8.60
C SER A 285 -13.36 -1.01 -8.68
N PRO A 286 -14.46 -0.58 -9.32
CA PRO A 286 -14.81 0.84 -9.42
C PRO A 286 -15.13 1.50 -8.07
N LEU A 287 -15.27 0.71 -6.99
CA LEU A 287 -15.36 1.21 -5.62
C LEU A 287 -14.01 1.69 -5.05
N TYR A 288 -12.90 1.25 -5.65
CA TYR A 288 -11.54 1.50 -5.18
C TYR A 288 -10.74 2.31 -6.20
N ILE A 289 -10.69 1.85 -7.45
CA ILE A 289 -10.00 2.55 -8.57
C ILE A 289 -11.06 3.30 -9.37
N ARG A 290 -11.53 4.42 -8.81
CA ARG A 290 -12.54 5.29 -9.42
C ARG A 290 -11.88 6.56 -9.96
N ASP A 291 -12.39 7.06 -11.07
CA ASP A 291 -12.02 8.35 -11.67
C ASP A 291 -10.49 8.51 -11.81
N ASP A 292 -9.94 9.54 -11.17
CA ASP A 292 -8.53 9.94 -11.23
C ASP A 292 -7.64 9.29 -10.16
N ARG A 293 -8.10 8.19 -9.56
CA ARG A 293 -7.24 7.33 -8.74
C ARG A 293 -6.42 6.39 -9.62
N MET A 294 -5.16 6.21 -9.24
CA MET A 294 -4.30 5.18 -9.81
C MET A 294 -3.68 4.34 -8.71
N ASP A 295 -3.53 3.04 -8.96
CA ASP A 295 -2.78 2.14 -8.09
C ASP A 295 -1.49 1.73 -8.76
N ILE A 296 -0.37 1.92 -8.09
CA ILE A 296 0.95 1.57 -8.63
C ILE A 296 1.33 0.18 -8.12
N PHE A 297 1.60 -0.75 -9.04
CA PHE A 297 2.03 -2.08 -8.66
C PHE A 297 3.48 -2.04 -8.16
N VAL A 298 3.74 -2.56 -6.97
CA VAL A 298 5.08 -2.50 -6.33
C VAL A 298 5.76 -3.87 -6.19
N GLY A 299 5.15 -4.93 -6.71
CA GLY A 299 5.64 -6.31 -6.59
C GLY A 299 4.94 -7.07 -5.46
N VAL A 300 5.69 -7.78 -4.60
CA VAL A 300 5.10 -8.58 -3.51
C VAL A 300 4.85 -7.77 -2.24
N HIS A 301 4.08 -8.38 -1.32
CA HIS A 301 3.53 -7.78 -0.11
C HIS A 301 4.47 -6.82 0.65
N GLY A 302 3.87 -5.72 1.12
CA GLY A 302 4.48 -4.75 2.03
C GLY A 302 4.88 -3.39 1.43
N GLY A 303 4.79 -3.24 0.11
CA GLY A 303 5.20 -2.00 -0.53
C GLY A 303 4.12 -0.92 -0.57
N GLY A 304 3.77 -0.33 0.57
CA GLY A 304 2.90 0.84 0.59
C GLY A 304 1.43 0.57 0.86
N SER A 305 1.14 -0.55 1.52
CA SER A 305 -0.13 -0.72 2.21
C SER A 305 -0.31 0.47 3.16
N PRO A 306 -1.33 1.33 2.96
CA PRO A 306 -1.57 2.44 3.88
C PRO A 306 -1.96 1.95 5.28
N TYR A 307 -1.96 0.62 5.49
CA TYR A 307 -2.30 -0.07 6.71
C TYR A 307 -1.16 -0.53 7.59
N GLN A 308 0.06 -0.47 7.09
CA GLN A 308 1.24 -0.72 7.89
C GLN A 308 1.78 0.62 8.44
N PRO A 309 2.43 0.62 9.63
CA PRO A 309 3.17 1.80 10.08
C PRO A 309 4.28 2.15 9.09
N PRO A 310 4.76 3.41 9.01
CA PRO A 310 5.73 3.83 8.00
C PRO A 310 6.99 2.98 7.92
N GLU A 311 7.45 2.39 9.03
CA GLU A 311 8.62 1.52 9.09
C GLU A 311 8.38 0.16 8.42
N LEU A 312 7.11 -0.26 8.36
CA LEU A 312 6.63 -1.52 7.76
C LEU A 312 5.78 -1.28 6.52
N SER A 313 5.55 -0.05 6.08
CA SER A 313 4.88 0.32 4.84
C SER A 313 5.90 1.02 3.97
N ARG A 314 6.80 0.23 3.37
CA ARG A 314 7.96 0.77 2.64
C ARG A 314 8.05 0.18 1.26
N ASN A 315 8.23 1.05 0.29
CA ASN A 315 8.61 0.72 -1.07
C ASN A 315 9.56 1.81 -1.58
N VAL A 316 10.22 1.56 -2.70
CA VAL A 316 11.23 2.47 -3.25
C VAL A 316 10.65 3.87 -3.55
N PHE A 317 9.36 3.97 -3.92
CA PHE A 317 8.70 5.26 -4.18
C PHE A 317 8.37 6.00 -2.87
N LEU A 318 7.91 5.30 -1.84
CA LEU A 318 7.68 5.86 -0.51
C LEU A 318 8.97 6.39 0.11
N ASP A 319 10.06 5.62 0.02
CA ASP A 319 11.38 6.02 0.50
C ASP A 319 11.91 7.28 -0.23
N ALA A 320 11.49 7.50 -1.48
CA ALA A 320 11.78 8.71 -2.25
C ALA A 320 10.82 9.88 -1.98
N GLY A 321 9.86 9.71 -1.07
CA GLY A 321 8.89 10.72 -0.67
C GLY A 321 7.73 10.91 -1.64
N ILE A 322 7.37 9.87 -2.41
CA ILE A 322 6.07 9.82 -3.09
C ILE A 322 4.99 9.55 -2.05
N LYS A 323 4.00 10.44 -1.93
CA LYS A 323 2.94 10.34 -0.93
C LYS A 323 1.69 9.67 -1.55
N PRO A 324 1.28 8.48 -1.10
CA PRO A 324 0.03 7.87 -1.54
C PRO A 324 -1.17 8.46 -0.79
N LEU A 325 -2.36 8.21 -1.33
CA LEU A 325 -3.59 8.35 -0.60
C LEU A 325 -3.68 7.28 0.51
N TYR A 326 -4.11 7.71 1.70
CA TYR A 326 -4.38 6.89 2.85
C TYR A 326 -5.87 7.00 3.22
N PRO A 327 -6.45 6.00 3.91
CA PRO A 327 -7.80 6.06 4.43
C PRO A 327 -8.18 7.39 5.09
N SER A 328 -7.27 8.00 5.84
CA SER A 328 -7.48 9.28 6.52
C SER A 328 -7.62 10.51 5.63
N ASP A 329 -7.22 10.43 4.36
CA ASP A 329 -7.38 11.52 3.38
C ASP A 329 -8.84 11.64 2.90
N TRP A 330 -9.64 10.60 3.15
CA TRP A 330 -11.09 10.64 3.02
C TRP A 330 -11.69 10.90 4.40
N LYS A 331 -12.57 11.90 4.54
CA LYS A 331 -13.15 12.24 5.84
C LYS A 331 -14.52 11.59 6.11
N LEU A 332 -15.10 10.91 5.11
CA LEU A 332 -16.47 10.38 5.18
C LEU A 332 -16.51 8.85 4.94
N TYR A 333 -16.84 8.11 5.99
CA TYR A 333 -17.01 6.64 5.96
C TYR A 333 -18.40 6.25 6.47
N SER A 334 -19.10 5.35 5.78
CA SER A 334 -20.32 4.72 6.32
C SER A 334 -20.02 3.37 6.98
N SER A 335 -18.97 2.67 6.56
CA SER A 335 -18.53 1.41 7.17
C SER A 335 -17.06 1.10 6.85
N GLU A 336 -16.57 -0.05 7.34
CA GLU A 336 -15.24 -0.61 7.01
C GLU A 336 -14.99 -0.75 5.50
N LYS A 337 -16.07 -0.94 4.72
CA LYS A 337 -16.01 -1.26 3.28
C LYS A 337 -16.62 -0.18 2.40
N GLU A 338 -17.30 0.79 2.99
CA GLU A 338 -18.06 1.80 2.25
C GLU A 338 -17.57 3.20 2.59
N ARG A 339 -17.12 3.89 1.55
CA ARG A 339 -16.67 5.28 1.58
C ARG A 339 -17.73 6.13 0.91
N TYR A 340 -18.02 7.30 1.48
CA TYR A 340 -18.83 8.29 0.78
C TYR A 340 -17.92 9.16 -0.07
N TRP A 341 -18.27 9.29 -1.34
CA TRP A 341 -17.49 10.05 -2.30
C TRP A 341 -18.23 11.30 -2.69
N CYS A 342 -17.47 12.36 -2.94
CA CYS A 342 -18.08 13.53 -3.49
C CYS A 342 -18.55 13.30 -4.94
N PRO A 343 -19.74 13.82 -5.30
CA PRO A 343 -20.20 13.78 -6.68
C PRO A 343 -19.19 14.48 -7.59
N LYS A 344 -19.00 13.96 -8.82
CA LYS A 344 -17.97 14.44 -9.76
C LYS A 344 -18.11 15.93 -10.05
N GLU A 345 -19.35 16.41 -10.15
CA GLU A 345 -19.72 17.79 -10.36
C GLU A 345 -19.47 18.73 -9.18
N LYS A 346 -19.25 18.16 -7.98
CA LYS A 346 -18.90 18.91 -6.76
C LYS A 346 -17.42 18.79 -6.39
N LEU A 347 -16.61 18.11 -7.20
CA LEU A 347 -15.17 18.07 -6.99
C LEU A 347 -14.59 19.48 -7.15
N PRO A 348 -13.63 19.89 -6.29
CA PRO A 348 -13.04 21.21 -6.38
C PRO A 348 -12.39 21.45 -7.74
N ARG A 349 -12.76 22.54 -8.43
CA ARG A 349 -12.04 23.00 -9.63
C ARG A 349 -10.60 23.40 -9.29
N ASN A 350 -10.42 24.01 -8.11
CA ASN A 350 -9.10 24.23 -7.52
C ASN A 350 -8.98 23.41 -6.23
N PRO A 351 -8.28 22.26 -6.26
CA PRO A 351 -8.01 21.41 -5.10
C PRO A 351 -7.44 22.16 -3.88
N PHE A 352 -6.66 23.23 -4.08
CA PHE A 352 -6.01 23.99 -3.01
C PHE A 352 -6.89 25.10 -2.41
N SER A 353 -8.02 25.43 -3.05
CA SER A 353 -8.93 26.47 -2.55
C SER A 353 -10.39 26.15 -2.98
N PRO A 354 -11.02 25.13 -2.39
CA PRO A 354 -12.40 24.76 -2.71
C PRO A 354 -13.39 25.85 -2.30
N SER A 355 -14.34 26.16 -3.19
CA SER A 355 -15.46 27.06 -2.88
C SER A 355 -16.46 26.42 -1.91
N GLU A 356 -17.42 27.21 -1.40
CA GLU A 356 -18.42 26.71 -0.43
C GLU A 356 -19.38 25.65 -1.00
N SER A 357 -19.68 25.71 -2.29
CA SER A 357 -20.55 24.75 -2.97
C SER A 357 -19.82 23.45 -3.36
N GLU A 358 -18.48 23.47 -3.30
CA GLU A 358 -17.63 22.34 -3.64
C GLU A 358 -17.32 21.48 -2.41
N CYS A 359 -17.05 20.22 -2.66
CA CYS A 359 -16.76 19.27 -1.60
C CYS A 359 -15.39 19.52 -0.96
N LYS A 360 -15.39 19.72 0.35
CA LYS A 360 -14.18 19.97 1.15
C LYS A 360 -13.64 18.72 1.85
N LEU A 361 -14.39 17.63 1.88
CA LEU A 361 -14.09 16.44 2.71
C LEU A 361 -13.46 15.27 1.92
N ASP A 362 -13.31 15.44 0.61
CA ASP A 362 -12.72 14.48 -0.31
C ASP A 362 -11.20 14.73 -0.47
N TYR A 363 -10.45 13.71 -0.93
CA TYR A 363 -8.99 13.76 -1.04
C TYR A 363 -8.49 14.86 -1.98
N HIS A 364 -9.31 15.28 -2.94
CA HIS A 364 -9.01 16.45 -3.78
C HIS A 364 -8.78 17.70 -2.93
N ALA A 365 -9.59 17.94 -1.90
CA ALA A 365 -9.43 19.09 -1.01
C ALA A 365 -8.51 18.81 0.18
N GLN A 366 -8.49 17.58 0.67
CA GLN A 366 -7.78 17.18 1.89
C GLN A 366 -6.31 16.83 1.67
N ALA A 367 -5.95 16.41 0.46
CA ALA A 367 -4.60 16.00 0.09
C ALA A 367 -4.22 16.40 -1.35
N PRO A 368 -4.45 17.67 -1.78
CA PRO A 368 -4.21 18.12 -3.15
C PRO A 368 -2.74 17.95 -3.59
N GLU A 369 -1.79 18.02 -2.65
CA GLU A 369 -0.35 17.89 -2.92
C GLU A 369 0.09 16.47 -3.34
N LYS A 370 -0.78 15.47 -3.12
CA LYS A 370 -0.53 14.08 -3.47
C LYS A 370 -0.82 13.78 -4.94
N GLY A 371 -1.62 14.62 -5.61
CA GLY A 371 -1.85 14.53 -7.04
C GLY A 371 -0.53 14.57 -7.85
N MET A 372 -0.50 13.79 -8.92
CA MET A 372 0.62 13.73 -9.87
C MET A 372 0.08 13.85 -11.29
N GLU A 373 0.60 14.81 -12.05
CA GLU A 373 0.26 14.97 -13.47
C GLU A 373 0.62 13.70 -14.25
N MET A 374 -0.31 13.21 -15.06
CA MET A 374 -0.11 12.04 -15.90
C MET A 374 -0.29 12.41 -17.36
N LYS A 375 0.70 12.07 -18.19
CA LYS A 375 0.68 12.26 -19.63
C LYS A 375 0.55 10.93 -20.34
N ILE A 376 -0.08 10.94 -21.51
CA ILE A 376 -0.10 9.81 -22.44
C ILE A 376 0.35 10.25 -23.83
N PHE A 377 0.65 9.28 -24.68
CA PHE A 377 1.31 9.52 -25.97
C PHE A 377 0.49 8.98 -27.14
N PHE A 378 0.44 9.78 -28.19
CA PHE A 378 -0.15 9.46 -29.48
C PHE A 378 0.91 9.50 -30.57
N ARG A 379 0.83 8.55 -31.49
CA ARG A 379 1.56 8.58 -32.76
C ARG A 379 0.96 9.63 -33.69
N LYS A 380 1.67 9.97 -34.76
CA LYS A 380 1.24 10.96 -35.77
C LYS A 380 -0.06 10.55 -36.49
N ASP A 381 -0.36 9.26 -36.55
CA ASP A 381 -1.60 8.72 -37.11
C ASP A 381 -2.81 8.80 -36.15
N GLY A 382 -2.62 9.34 -34.94
CA GLY A 382 -3.65 9.44 -33.90
C GLY A 382 -3.84 8.16 -33.08
N SER A 383 -3.04 7.11 -33.30
CA SER A 383 -3.08 5.90 -32.47
C SER A 383 -2.36 6.09 -31.13
N LEU A 384 -2.85 5.43 -30.08
CA LEU A 384 -2.16 5.40 -28.79
C LEU A 384 -0.84 4.62 -28.90
N VAL A 385 0.19 5.15 -28.26
CA VAL A 385 1.40 4.38 -27.97
C VAL A 385 1.06 3.40 -26.84
N ARG A 386 1.27 2.11 -27.11
CA ARG A 386 0.89 1.03 -26.19
C ARG A 386 2.10 0.20 -25.82
N CYS A 387 2.22 -0.11 -24.54
CA CYS A 387 3.11 -1.12 -24.04
C CYS A 387 2.76 -2.50 -24.62
N ARG A 388 3.79 -3.24 -24.99
CA ARG A 388 3.75 -4.64 -25.36
C ARG A 388 3.33 -5.47 -24.14
N THR A 389 2.55 -6.51 -24.41
CA THR A 389 2.12 -7.54 -23.45
C THR A 389 3.26 -8.47 -23.11
#